data_AF-A0A2E0FFU7-F1
#
_entry.id   AF-A0A2E0FFU7-F1
#
_cell.length_a   1.000
_cell.length_b   1.000
_cell.length_c   1.000
_cell.angle_alpha   90.00
_cell.angle_beta   90.00
_cell.angle_gamma   90.00
#
_symmetry.space_group_name_H-M   'P 1'
#
loop_
_entity.id
_entity.type
_entity.pdbx_description
1 polymer ?
#
loop_
_entity_poly.entity_id
_entity_poly.type
_entity_poly.pdbx_seq_one_letter_code
_entity_poly.pdbx_strand_id
1 'polypeptide(L)'
;MNEIYSFTVELSKEKEKKVEKTIIDKDTGEEKTVSVNEKFTEKEPVRVILKEPNRRQIEEADMEYSIEISQCIKRGILTKAMLAKKYSDSGGLMAETDAQVLTQKYGQLNQLQTDFTRLNTKTGDRTQEDEEKEKQLIQDIAALRRDIVDTETAYASLFNHTADTKAQNRVILWYVLNLAYVARGEEDPEPLFVGDSFEQKENHYYELDEAQDELYLLVQSKLATFVSYWYFTAGVTRADIEQLDKDIEEGNV
;
A
#
# COMPACT_ATOMS: atom_id res chain seq x y z
N MET A 1 20.82 -18.50 0.29
CA MET A 1 20.01 -17.58 -0.55
C MET A 1 20.28 -16.16 -0.05
N ASN A 2 20.58 -15.20 -0.92
CA ASN A 2 20.68 -13.80 -0.47
C ASN A 2 19.28 -13.23 -0.26
N GLU A 3 19.15 -12.34 0.73
CA GLU A 3 17.89 -11.79 1.17
C GLU A 3 17.96 -10.27 1.17
N ILE A 4 16.90 -9.64 0.66
CA ILE A 4 16.66 -8.21 0.85
C ILE A 4 16.36 -7.98 2.34
N TYR A 5 15.41 -8.76 2.88
CA TYR A 5 14.98 -8.70 4.26
C TYR A 5 14.24 -9.99 4.66
N SER A 6 14.12 -10.25 5.96
CA SER A 6 13.28 -11.31 6.50
C SER A 6 12.74 -10.91 7.87
N PHE A 7 11.53 -11.37 8.17
CA PHE A 7 10.82 -11.12 9.42
C PHE A 7 10.06 -12.37 9.86
N THR A 8 9.69 -12.45 11.14
CA THR A 8 8.96 -13.59 11.69
C THR A 8 7.56 -13.18 12.08
N VAL A 9 6.59 -14.03 11.77
CA VAL A 9 5.19 -13.85 12.17
C VAL A 9 4.71 -15.05 12.97
N GLU A 10 3.77 -14.83 13.89
CA GLU A 10 3.17 -15.90 14.69
C GLU A 10 1.88 -16.39 14.03
N LEU A 11 1.87 -17.62 13.53
CA LEU A 11 0.68 -18.24 12.96
C LEU A 11 -0.08 -19.00 14.04
N SER A 12 -1.40 -18.81 14.12
CA SER A 12 -2.23 -19.52 15.09
C SER A 12 -2.61 -20.89 14.54
N LYS A 13 -2.35 -21.96 15.30
CA LYS A 13 -2.70 -23.33 14.91
C LYS A 13 -3.56 -23.97 15.98
N GLU A 14 -4.78 -24.37 15.62
CA GLU A 14 -5.59 -25.20 16.50
C GLU A 14 -4.98 -26.60 16.59
N LYS A 15 -4.58 -27.00 17.81
CA LYS A 15 -4.17 -28.37 18.11
C LYS A 15 -5.12 -28.99 19.13
N GLU A 16 -5.39 -30.28 18.97
CA GLU A 16 -6.14 -31.05 19.96
C GLU A 16 -5.17 -31.72 20.93
N LYS A 17 -5.31 -31.43 22.24
CA LYS A 17 -4.62 -32.18 23.29
C LYS A 17 -5.62 -33.08 24.01
N LYS A 18 -5.28 -34.35 24.18
CA LYS A 18 -5.97 -35.22 25.12
C LYS A 18 -5.63 -34.79 26.55
N VAL A 19 -6.63 -34.30 27.28
CA VAL A 19 -6.51 -33.97 28.70
C VAL A 19 -7.30 -35.03 29.47
N GLU A 20 -6.64 -35.74 30.38
CA GLU A 20 -7.32 -36.64 31.30
C GLU A 20 -7.93 -35.82 32.43
N LYS A 21 -9.27 -35.84 32.56
CA LYS A 21 -10.01 -35.22 33.66
C LYS A 21 -10.57 -36.32 34.55
N THR A 22 -10.24 -36.29 35.84
CA THR A 22 -10.84 -37.21 36.82
C THR A 22 -12.23 -36.71 37.19
N ILE A 23 -13.26 -37.49 36.89
CA ILE A 23 -14.66 -37.24 37.26
C ILE A 23 -15.05 -38.27 38.34
N ILE A 24 -15.56 -37.79 39.47
CA ILE A 24 -16.08 -38.64 40.54
C ILE A 24 -17.55 -38.95 40.23
N ASP A 25 -17.88 -40.23 40.11
CA ASP A 25 -19.24 -40.72 39.80
C ASP A 25 -20.16 -40.52 41.03
N LYS A 26 -21.27 -39.80 40.87
CA LYS A 26 -22.14 -39.38 42.00
C LYS A 26 -22.91 -40.54 42.66
N ASP A 27 -22.98 -41.70 42.01
CA ASP A 27 -23.73 -42.87 42.51
C ASP A 27 -22.83 -43.95 43.16
N THR A 28 -21.53 -43.99 42.89
CA THR A 28 -20.61 -45.04 43.40
C THR A 28 -19.37 -44.53 44.12
N GLY A 29 -19.06 -43.22 44.05
CA GLY A 29 -17.92 -42.63 44.76
C GLY A 29 -16.53 -43.02 44.22
N GLU A 30 -16.45 -43.69 43.06
CA GLU A 30 -15.18 -44.02 42.42
C GLU A 30 -14.72 -42.93 41.44
N GLU A 31 -13.42 -42.65 41.46
CA GLU A 31 -12.72 -41.76 40.52
C GLU A 31 -12.61 -42.41 39.15
N LYS A 32 -13.26 -41.83 38.13
CA LYS A 32 -13.09 -42.23 36.72
C LYS A 32 -12.27 -41.17 35.98
N THR A 33 -11.13 -41.56 35.42
CA THR A 33 -10.39 -40.74 34.46
C THR A 33 -11.11 -40.75 33.11
N VAL A 34 -11.61 -39.58 32.68
CA VAL A 34 -12.23 -39.37 31.37
C VAL A 34 -11.27 -38.54 30.52
N SER A 35 -10.86 -39.08 29.38
CA SER A 35 -10.05 -38.36 28.39
C SER A 35 -10.94 -37.41 27.60
N VAL A 36 -10.71 -36.10 27.74
CA VAL A 36 -11.39 -35.05 26.97
C VAL A 36 -10.39 -34.46 25.99
N ASN A 37 -10.75 -34.41 24.70
CA ASN A 37 -9.99 -33.65 23.71
C ASN A 37 -10.27 -32.16 23.92
N GLU A 38 -9.27 -31.41 24.38
CA GLU A 38 -9.35 -29.96 24.53
C GLU A 38 -8.60 -29.32 23.36
N LYS A 39 -9.30 -28.46 22.60
CA LYS A 39 -8.72 -27.67 21.52
C LYS A 39 -7.99 -26.48 22.14
N PHE A 40 -6.71 -26.32 21.83
CA PHE A 40 -5.91 -25.17 22.23
C PHE A 40 -5.23 -24.56 21.02
N THR A 41 -5.10 -23.24 21.02
CA THR A 41 -4.40 -22.49 19.96
C THR A 41 -2.94 -22.36 20.35
N GLU A 42 -2.04 -22.93 19.54
CA GLU A 42 -0.60 -22.76 19.68
C GLU A 42 -0.10 -21.79 18.61
N LYS A 43 0.83 -20.91 18.98
CA LYS A 43 1.43 -19.96 18.04
C LYS A 43 2.73 -20.55 17.49
N GLU A 44 2.77 -20.78 16.17
CA GLU A 44 3.94 -21.32 15.47
C GLU A 44 4.68 -20.18 14.76
N PRO A 45 5.98 -19.94 15.03
CA PRO A 45 6.73 -18.89 14.36
C PRO A 45 7.04 -19.30 12.92
N VAL A 46 6.65 -18.46 11.97
CA VAL A 46 6.94 -18.63 10.54
C VAL A 46 7.86 -17.49 10.10
N ARG A 47 9.03 -17.85 9.57
CA ARG A 47 9.98 -16.88 9.03
C ARG A 47 9.62 -16.58 7.58
N VAL A 48 9.27 -15.33 7.29
CA VAL A 48 9.00 -14.81 5.96
C VAL A 48 10.26 -14.19 5.40
N ILE A 49 10.61 -14.54 4.17
CA ILE A 49 11.88 -14.17 3.55
C ILE A 49 11.59 -13.50 2.21
N LEU A 50 12.12 -12.28 2.04
CA LEU A 50 12.16 -11.60 0.76
C LEU A 50 13.53 -11.81 0.13
N LYS A 51 13.61 -12.69 -0.87
CA LYS A 51 14.84 -13.02 -1.58
C LYS A 51 15.35 -11.84 -2.41
N GLU A 52 16.67 -11.65 -2.44
CA GLU A 52 17.31 -10.72 -3.38
C GLU A 52 17.21 -11.26 -4.82
N PRO A 53 16.63 -10.50 -5.77
CA PRO A 53 16.50 -10.95 -7.14
C PRO A 53 17.88 -11.06 -7.78
N ASN A 54 18.11 -12.16 -8.48
CA ASN A 54 19.27 -12.26 -9.35
C ASN A 54 19.03 -11.49 -10.65
N ARG A 55 20.10 -11.28 -11.43
CA ARG A 55 20.03 -10.56 -12.72
C ARG A 55 18.96 -11.10 -13.67
N ARG A 56 18.81 -12.43 -13.74
CA ARG A 56 17.80 -13.05 -14.60
C ARG A 56 16.38 -12.68 -14.15
N GLN A 57 16.13 -12.67 -12.84
CA GLN A 57 14.84 -12.27 -12.28
C GLN A 57 14.54 -10.78 -12.52
N ILE A 58 15.55 -9.91 -12.48
CA ILE A 58 15.40 -8.49 -12.85
C ILE A 58 15.02 -8.37 -14.33
N GLU A 59 15.72 -9.08 -15.22
CA GLU A 59 15.43 -9.07 -16.66
C GLU A 59 14.04 -9.66 -16.99
N GLU A 60 13.60 -10.69 -16.26
CA GLU A 60 12.25 -11.25 -16.36
C GLU A 60 11.18 -10.24 -15.89
N ALA A 61 11.41 -9.55 -14.78
CA ALA A 61 10.51 -8.50 -14.28
C ALA A 61 10.40 -7.30 -15.26
N ASP A 62 11.51 -6.86 -15.85
CA ASP A 62 11.53 -5.80 -16.87
C ASP A 62 10.76 -6.22 -18.15
N MET A 63 10.76 -7.50 -18.47
CA MET A 63 9.95 -8.04 -19.57
C MET A 63 8.46 -7.95 -19.24
N GLU A 64 8.06 -8.32 -18.03
CA GLU A 64 6.66 -8.20 -17.57
C GLU A 64 6.18 -6.75 -17.58
N TYR A 65 7.03 -5.79 -17.17
CA TYR A 65 6.73 -4.36 -17.32
C TYR A 65 6.37 -4.01 -18.77
N SER A 66 7.22 -4.43 -19.70
CA SER A 66 7.10 -4.10 -21.12
C SER A 66 5.86 -4.75 -21.76
N ILE A 67 5.56 -5.99 -21.37
CA ILE A 67 4.36 -6.72 -21.78
C ILE A 67 3.11 -5.96 -21.29
N GLU A 68 3.07 -5.58 -20.01
CA GLU A 68 1.91 -4.89 -19.43
C GLU A 68 1.69 -3.51 -20.05
N ILE A 69 2.76 -2.74 -20.29
CA ILE A 69 2.68 -1.47 -21.05
C ILE A 69 2.03 -1.71 -22.43
N SER A 70 2.49 -2.73 -23.16
CA SER A 70 1.95 -3.06 -24.48
C SER A 70 0.47 -3.44 -24.41
N GLN A 71 0.07 -4.24 -23.42
CA GLN A 71 -1.33 -4.63 -23.21
C GLN A 71 -2.21 -3.44 -22.84
N CYS A 72 -1.75 -2.58 -21.93
CA CYS A 72 -2.44 -1.35 -21.55
C CYS A 72 -2.66 -0.43 -22.76
N ILE A 73 -1.63 -0.20 -23.58
CA ILE A 73 -1.74 0.63 -24.79
C ILE A 73 -2.74 0.02 -25.78
N LYS A 74 -2.72 -1.30 -25.99
CA LYS A 74 -3.69 -2.01 -26.86
C LYS A 74 -5.13 -1.87 -26.36
N ARG A 75 -5.33 -1.75 -25.04
CA ARG A 75 -6.63 -1.52 -24.40
C ARG A 75 -7.02 -0.03 -24.33
N GLY A 76 -6.22 0.86 -24.91
CA GLY A 76 -6.49 2.30 -24.94
C GLY A 76 -6.07 3.06 -23.68
N ILE A 77 -5.34 2.42 -22.77
CA ILE A 77 -4.79 3.07 -21.59
C ILE A 77 -3.48 3.74 -21.99
N LEU A 78 -3.41 5.05 -21.77
CA LEU A 78 -2.28 5.88 -22.21
C LEU A 78 -1.16 5.89 -21.16
N THR A 79 0.08 6.01 -21.63
CA THR A 79 1.22 6.32 -20.74
C THR A 79 1.17 7.78 -20.30
N LYS A 80 1.90 8.14 -19.24
CA LYS A 80 2.06 9.53 -18.78
C LYS A 80 2.55 10.43 -19.93
N ALA A 81 3.52 9.95 -20.70
CA ALA A 81 4.06 10.67 -21.86
C ALA A 81 3.01 10.83 -22.98
N MET A 82 2.21 9.80 -23.27
CA MET A 82 1.15 9.87 -24.28
C MET A 82 0.00 10.77 -23.83
N LEU A 83 -0.37 10.76 -22.55
CA LEU A 83 -1.34 11.72 -21.99
C LEU A 83 -0.82 13.14 -22.13
N ALA A 84 0.39 13.42 -21.65
CA ALA A 84 1.01 14.74 -21.76
C ALA A 84 1.04 15.23 -23.22
N LYS A 85 1.44 14.35 -24.15
CA LYS A 85 1.41 14.66 -25.58
C LYS A 85 0.00 14.90 -26.11
N LYS A 86 -0.99 14.10 -25.73
CA LYS A 86 -2.40 14.31 -26.13
C LYS A 86 -2.93 15.67 -25.67
N TYR A 87 -2.59 16.10 -24.45
CA TYR A 87 -2.93 17.44 -23.97
C TYR A 87 -2.22 18.55 -24.74
N SER A 88 -0.97 18.33 -25.15
CA SER A 88 -0.22 19.25 -26.01
C SER A 88 -0.81 19.33 -27.44
N ASP A 89 -1.06 18.18 -28.08
CA ASP A 89 -1.48 18.07 -29.49
C ASP A 89 -2.95 18.44 -29.71
N SER A 90 -3.81 18.29 -28.69
CA SER A 90 -5.20 18.79 -28.71
C SER A 90 -5.28 20.33 -28.66
N GLY A 91 -4.12 21.00 -28.61
CA GLY A 91 -3.98 22.44 -28.76
C GLY A 91 -4.41 23.21 -27.53
N GLY A 92 -3.64 23.14 -26.43
CA GLY A 92 -3.51 24.15 -25.36
C GLY A 92 -4.74 24.59 -24.55
N LEU A 93 -5.96 24.54 -25.10
CA LEU A 93 -7.18 25.13 -24.58
C LEU A 93 -7.80 24.41 -23.39
N MET A 94 -7.24 23.29 -22.94
CA MET A 94 -7.56 22.71 -21.63
C MET A 94 -6.33 22.73 -20.71
N ALA A 95 -5.15 22.25 -21.12
CA ALA A 95 -4.00 22.25 -20.22
C ALA A 95 -3.42 23.65 -19.93
N GLU A 96 -3.41 24.56 -20.91
CA GLU A 96 -2.94 25.94 -20.76
C GLU A 96 -3.99 26.81 -20.09
N THR A 97 -5.27 26.61 -20.39
CA THR A 97 -6.39 27.25 -19.67
C THR A 97 -6.47 26.78 -18.23
N ASP A 98 -6.28 25.49 -17.95
CA ASP A 98 -6.41 24.94 -16.61
C ASP A 98 -5.17 25.26 -15.75
N ALA A 99 -3.97 25.30 -16.34
CA ALA A 99 -2.78 25.85 -15.70
C ALA A 99 -2.92 27.38 -15.46
N GLN A 100 -3.53 28.12 -16.39
CA GLN A 100 -3.89 29.52 -16.17
C GLN A 100 -4.97 29.67 -15.10
N VAL A 101 -5.96 28.77 -15.04
CA VAL A 101 -7.01 28.75 -14.02
C VAL A 101 -6.41 28.45 -12.65
N LEU A 102 -5.52 27.46 -12.53
CA LEU A 102 -4.78 27.21 -11.29
C LEU A 102 -3.92 28.42 -10.91
N THR A 103 -3.19 29.00 -11.85
CA THR A 103 -2.39 30.22 -11.62
C THR A 103 -3.26 31.40 -11.15
N GLN A 104 -4.44 31.56 -11.75
CA GLN A 104 -5.43 32.58 -11.36
C GLN A 104 -6.01 32.28 -9.97
N LYS A 105 -6.38 31.04 -9.66
CA LYS A 105 -6.88 30.62 -8.34
C LYS A 105 -5.81 30.84 -7.26
N TYR A 106 -4.55 30.48 -7.52
CA TYR A 106 -3.43 30.78 -6.63
C TYR A 106 -3.18 32.29 -6.48
N GLY A 107 -3.33 33.07 -7.55
CA GLY A 107 -3.26 34.54 -7.50
C GLY A 107 -4.38 35.16 -6.66
N GLN A 108 -5.62 34.69 -6.82
CA GLN A 108 -6.78 35.11 -6.03
C GLN A 108 -6.62 34.71 -4.56
N LEU A 109 -6.11 33.50 -4.28
CA LEU A 109 -5.84 33.05 -2.92
C LEU A 109 -4.83 33.95 -2.22
N ASN A 110 -3.76 34.35 -2.92
CA ASN A 110 -2.78 35.30 -2.40
C ASN A 110 -3.39 36.69 -2.13
N GLN A 111 -4.29 37.16 -3.00
CA GLN A 111 -4.99 38.44 -2.79
C GLN A 111 -5.88 38.37 -1.54
N LEU A 112 -6.74 37.36 -1.43
CA LEU A 112 -7.62 37.17 -0.27
C LEU A 112 -6.81 37.04 1.03
N GLN A 113 -5.70 36.31 1.02
CA GLN A 113 -4.80 36.20 2.18
C GLN A 113 -4.12 37.53 2.53
N THR A 114 -3.75 38.32 1.52
CA THR A 114 -3.17 39.65 1.72
C THR A 114 -4.21 40.61 2.31
N ASP A 115 -5.45 40.57 1.83
CA ASP A 115 -6.54 41.41 2.32
C ASP A 115 -6.94 41.02 3.76
N PHE A 116 -7.00 39.71 4.04
CA PHE A 116 -7.17 39.20 5.41
C PHE A 116 -6.05 39.66 6.33
N THR A 117 -4.79 39.58 5.88
CA THR A 117 -3.64 40.06 6.64
C THR A 117 -3.71 41.56 6.88
N ARG A 118 -4.01 42.36 5.86
CA ARG A 118 -4.19 43.82 5.98
C ARG A 118 -5.28 44.17 6.98
N LEU A 119 -6.41 43.49 6.94
CA LEU A 119 -7.52 43.66 7.87
C LEU A 119 -7.13 43.31 9.31
N ASN A 120 -6.30 42.27 9.50
CA ASN A 120 -5.77 41.87 10.80
C ASN A 120 -4.65 42.77 11.32
N THR A 121 -3.94 43.48 10.42
CA THR A 121 -2.87 44.41 10.81
C THR A 121 -3.41 45.82 11.10
N LYS A 122 -4.72 46.04 11.00
CA LYS A 122 -5.38 47.30 11.34
C LYS A 122 -5.18 47.59 12.83
N THR A 123 -4.58 48.74 13.14
CA THR A 123 -4.26 49.18 14.52
C THR A 123 -5.33 50.07 15.17
N GLY A 124 -6.33 50.51 14.40
CA GLY A 124 -7.50 51.23 14.93
C GLY A 124 -8.62 50.29 15.39
N ASP A 125 -9.67 50.84 16.01
CA ASP A 125 -10.83 50.06 16.47
C ASP A 125 -11.48 49.29 15.31
N ARG A 126 -11.82 48.03 15.59
CA ARG A 126 -12.52 47.16 14.65
C ARG A 126 -14.01 47.50 14.63
N THR A 127 -14.55 47.69 13.44
CA THR A 127 -15.98 47.92 13.23
C THR A 127 -16.71 46.59 12.99
N GLN A 128 -18.04 46.59 13.13
CA GLN A 128 -18.85 45.42 12.74
C GLN A 128 -18.67 45.05 11.26
N GLU A 129 -18.46 46.02 10.38
CA GLU A 129 -18.13 45.77 8.97
C GLU A 129 -16.78 45.08 8.79
N ASP A 130 -15.78 45.38 9.64
CA ASP A 130 -14.50 44.68 9.61
C ASP A 130 -14.68 43.20 10.01
N GLU A 131 -15.49 42.92 11.04
CA GLU A 131 -15.77 41.56 11.49
C GLU A 131 -16.55 40.73 10.45
N GLU A 132 -17.51 41.35 9.74
CA GLU A 132 -18.22 40.70 8.63
C GLU A 132 -17.29 40.43 7.44
N LYS A 133 -16.44 41.39 7.07
CA LYS A 133 -15.42 41.19 6.03
C LYS A 133 -14.43 40.10 6.40
N GLU A 134 -14.01 40.03 7.65
CA GLU A 134 -13.10 38.98 8.12
C GLU A 134 -13.72 37.59 7.96
N LYS A 135 -14.98 37.42 8.36
CA LYS A 135 -15.71 36.16 8.18
C LYS A 135 -15.87 35.79 6.70
N GLN A 136 -16.19 36.76 5.85
CA GLN A 136 -16.32 36.53 4.42
C GLN A 136 -14.98 36.10 3.80
N LEU A 137 -13.88 36.81 4.12
CA LEU A 137 -12.54 36.46 3.64
C LEU A 137 -12.11 35.05 4.06
N ILE A 138 -12.40 34.64 5.30
CA ILE A 138 -12.12 33.28 5.77
C ILE A 138 -12.91 32.24 4.97
N GLN A 139 -14.20 32.50 4.71
CA GLN A 139 -15.03 31.60 3.90
C GLN A 139 -14.53 31.50 2.46
N ASP A 140 -14.21 32.63 1.83
CA ASP A 140 -13.72 32.69 0.45
C ASP A 140 -12.37 31.99 0.32
N ILE A 141 -11.45 32.16 1.29
CA ILE A 141 -10.18 31.44 1.35
C ILE A 141 -10.41 29.93 1.47
N ALA A 142 -11.31 29.49 2.34
CA ALA A 142 -11.59 28.07 2.54
C ALA A 142 -12.23 27.44 1.29
N ALA A 143 -13.18 28.13 0.65
CA ALA A 143 -13.82 27.69 -0.59
C ALA A 143 -12.80 27.59 -1.73
N LEU A 144 -11.97 28.62 -1.91
CA LEU A 144 -10.96 28.65 -2.98
C LEU A 144 -9.87 27.61 -2.77
N ARG A 145 -9.45 27.34 -1.52
CA ARG A 145 -8.52 26.24 -1.21
C ARG A 145 -9.10 24.87 -1.56
N ARG A 146 -10.37 24.62 -1.22
CA ARG A 146 -11.04 23.37 -1.59
C ARG A 146 -11.06 23.19 -3.11
N ASP A 147 -11.43 24.23 -3.84
CA ASP A 147 -11.49 24.20 -5.31
C ASP A 147 -10.11 23.99 -5.98
N ILE A 148 -9.03 24.56 -5.42
CA ILE A 148 -7.66 24.28 -5.86
C ILE A 148 -7.33 22.79 -5.65
N VAL A 149 -7.57 22.26 -4.45
CA VAL A 149 -7.29 20.85 -4.11
C VAL A 149 -8.09 19.90 -5.00
N ASP A 150 -9.37 20.18 -5.23
CA ASP A 150 -10.24 19.37 -6.10
C ASP A 150 -9.70 19.35 -7.55
N THR A 151 -9.27 20.50 -8.05
CA THR A 151 -8.68 20.64 -9.40
C THR A 151 -7.37 19.84 -9.51
N GLU A 152 -6.47 19.99 -8.54
CA GLU A 152 -5.19 19.26 -8.51
C GLU A 152 -5.37 17.75 -8.34
N THR A 153 -6.35 17.33 -7.53
CA THR A 153 -6.70 15.93 -7.31
C THR A 153 -7.24 15.29 -8.58
N ALA A 154 -8.06 16.01 -9.35
CA ALA A 154 -8.55 15.52 -10.65
C ALA A 154 -7.38 15.28 -11.62
N TYR A 155 -6.37 16.15 -11.63
CA TYR A 155 -5.14 15.94 -12.40
C TYR A 155 -4.31 14.77 -11.90
N ALA A 156 -4.11 14.65 -10.58
CA ALA A 156 -3.36 13.54 -10.00
C ALA A 156 -4.03 12.19 -10.32
N SER A 157 -5.36 12.11 -10.23
CA SER A 157 -6.14 10.91 -10.57
C SER A 157 -5.95 10.49 -12.04
N LEU A 158 -5.88 11.44 -12.97
CA LEU A 158 -5.60 11.17 -14.39
C LEU A 158 -4.25 10.47 -14.61
N PHE A 159 -3.21 10.84 -13.84
CA PHE A 159 -1.87 10.26 -13.95
C PHE A 159 -1.67 9.00 -13.08
N ASN A 160 -2.63 8.67 -12.20
CA ASN A 160 -2.59 7.46 -11.38
C ASN A 160 -3.14 6.22 -12.10
N HIS A 161 -3.87 6.39 -13.20
CA HIS A 161 -4.45 5.30 -13.99
C HIS A 161 -3.75 5.07 -15.34
N THR A 162 -2.48 5.46 -15.46
CA THR A 162 -1.72 5.28 -16.70
C THR A 162 -1.24 3.85 -16.90
N ALA A 163 -0.83 3.57 -18.13
CA ALA A 163 -0.16 2.32 -18.48
C ALA A 163 1.10 2.12 -17.60
N ASP A 164 1.85 3.18 -17.32
CA ASP A 164 3.03 3.15 -16.45
C ASP A 164 2.69 2.66 -15.05
N THR A 165 1.68 3.25 -14.40
CA THR A 165 1.29 2.85 -13.03
C THR A 165 0.80 1.40 -13.00
N LYS A 166 0.05 0.97 -14.01
CA LYS A 166 -0.41 -0.42 -14.10
C LYS A 166 0.74 -1.41 -14.29
N ALA A 167 1.68 -1.07 -15.17
CA ALA A 167 2.87 -1.89 -15.39
C ALA A 167 3.79 -1.92 -14.16
N GLN A 168 3.96 -0.80 -13.46
CA GLN A 168 4.69 -0.74 -12.18
C GLN A 168 4.07 -1.68 -11.15
N ASN A 169 2.74 -1.62 -10.96
CA ASN A 169 2.03 -2.50 -10.04
C ASN A 169 2.17 -3.98 -10.44
N ARG A 170 2.12 -4.29 -11.74
CA ARG A 170 2.33 -5.64 -12.27
C ARG A 170 3.72 -6.19 -11.92
N VAL A 171 4.76 -5.37 -12.06
CA VAL A 171 6.13 -5.74 -11.71
C VAL A 171 6.33 -5.91 -10.22
N ILE A 172 5.76 -5.02 -9.40
CA ILE A 172 5.80 -5.16 -7.94
C ILE A 172 5.14 -6.48 -7.52
N LEU A 173 3.97 -6.79 -8.07
CA LEU A 173 3.32 -8.08 -7.86
C LEU A 173 4.23 -9.23 -8.30
N TRP A 174 4.84 -9.14 -9.48
CA TRP A 174 5.79 -10.16 -9.96
C TRP A 174 6.91 -10.41 -8.95
N TYR A 175 7.52 -9.36 -8.40
CA TYR A 175 8.56 -9.47 -7.38
C TYR A 175 8.04 -10.13 -6.10
N VAL A 176 6.87 -9.71 -5.60
CA VAL A 176 6.24 -10.34 -4.42
C VAL A 176 6.05 -11.84 -4.66
N LEU A 177 5.43 -12.22 -5.78
CA LEU A 177 5.10 -13.62 -6.08
C LEU A 177 6.35 -14.49 -6.32
N ASN A 178 7.42 -13.92 -6.89
CA ASN A 178 8.61 -14.69 -7.24
C ASN A 178 9.71 -14.70 -6.17
N LEU A 179 9.66 -13.77 -5.20
CA LEU A 179 10.72 -13.59 -4.22
C LEU A 179 10.28 -13.81 -2.78
N ALA A 180 8.99 -14.00 -2.50
CA ALA A 180 8.49 -14.34 -1.17
C ALA A 180 8.64 -15.85 -0.89
N TYR A 181 9.34 -16.16 0.19
CA TYR A 181 9.53 -17.51 0.71
C TYR A 181 9.14 -17.57 2.19
N VAL A 182 8.82 -18.76 2.66
CA VAL A 182 8.53 -19.05 4.07
C VAL A 182 9.36 -20.22 4.56
N ALA A 183 9.80 -20.16 5.82
CA ALA A 183 10.50 -21.24 6.49
C ALA A 183 9.87 -21.49 7.86
N ARG A 184 9.59 -22.75 8.16
CA ARG A 184 9.01 -23.20 9.44
C ARG A 184 10.06 -23.99 10.21
N GLY A 185 10.49 -23.48 11.35
CA GLY A 185 11.56 -24.11 12.14
C GLY A 185 12.88 -24.24 11.37
N GLU A 186 13.41 -25.46 11.29
CA GLU A 186 14.68 -25.76 10.58
C GLU A 186 14.47 -26.22 9.12
N GLU A 187 13.24 -26.17 8.61
CA GLU A 187 12.93 -26.57 7.23
C GLU A 187 13.55 -25.60 6.20
N ASP A 188 13.88 -26.15 5.03
CA ASP A 188 14.36 -25.36 3.90
C ASP A 188 13.27 -24.36 3.45
N PRO A 189 13.61 -23.11 3.11
CA PRO A 189 12.63 -22.12 2.66
C PRO A 189 11.88 -22.57 1.40
N GLU A 190 10.55 -22.53 1.45
CA GLU A 190 9.65 -22.83 0.33
C GLU A 190 9.00 -21.54 -0.21
N PRO A 191 8.67 -21.47 -1.52
CA PRO A 191 7.96 -20.32 -2.07
C PRO A 191 6.59 -20.12 -1.38
N LEU A 192 6.27 -18.89 -0.98
CA LEU A 192 4.94 -18.57 -0.46
C LEU A 192 3.87 -18.73 -1.54
N PHE A 193 4.23 -18.41 -2.79
CA PHE A 193 3.34 -18.53 -3.94
C PHE A 193 3.85 -19.63 -4.87
N VAL A 194 3.05 -20.69 -5.02
CA VAL A 194 3.41 -21.91 -5.74
C VAL A 194 3.04 -21.76 -7.22
N GLY A 195 3.93 -22.21 -8.11
CA GLY A 195 3.73 -22.19 -9.55
C GLY A 195 5.04 -22.06 -10.33
N ASP A 196 5.07 -22.60 -11.53
CA ASP A 196 6.23 -22.53 -12.44
C ASP A 196 6.20 -21.29 -13.33
N SER A 197 5.01 -20.75 -13.61
CA SER A 197 4.80 -19.51 -14.35
C SER A 197 4.28 -18.38 -13.45
N PHE A 198 4.44 -17.14 -13.90
CA PHE A 198 3.87 -15.99 -13.20
C PHE A 198 2.35 -16.09 -13.07
N GLU A 199 1.66 -16.56 -14.12
CA GLU A 199 0.21 -16.77 -14.12
C GLU A 199 -0.22 -17.82 -13.09
N GLN A 200 0.52 -18.93 -12.94
CA GLN A 200 0.21 -19.95 -11.94
C GLN A 200 0.37 -19.41 -10.52
N LYS A 201 1.44 -18.65 -10.26
CA LYS A 201 1.66 -18.01 -8.95
C LYS A 201 0.60 -16.96 -8.65
N GLU A 202 0.16 -16.23 -9.67
CA GLU A 202 -0.93 -15.26 -9.55
C GLU A 202 -2.26 -15.95 -9.22
N ASN A 203 -2.56 -17.09 -9.84
CA ASN A 203 -3.73 -17.89 -9.48
C ASN A 203 -3.65 -18.36 -8.02
N HIS A 204 -2.49 -18.89 -7.58
CA HIS A 204 -2.31 -19.29 -6.18
C HIS A 204 -2.44 -18.10 -5.21
N TYR A 205 -1.96 -16.92 -5.61
CA TYR A 205 -2.17 -15.68 -4.85
C TYR A 205 -3.66 -15.36 -4.64
N TYR A 206 -4.47 -15.45 -5.70
CA TYR A 206 -5.92 -15.26 -5.57
C TYR A 206 -6.59 -16.38 -4.76
N GLU A 207 -6.16 -17.63 -4.90
CA GLU A 207 -6.67 -18.75 -4.10
C GLU A 207 -6.44 -18.53 -2.60
N LEU A 208 -5.26 -18.04 -2.20
CA LEU A 208 -4.97 -17.72 -0.80
C LEU A 208 -5.85 -16.57 -0.27
N ASP A 209 -6.10 -15.55 -1.09
CA ASP A 209 -6.98 -14.43 -0.73
C ASP A 209 -8.44 -14.88 -0.58
N GLU A 210 -8.96 -15.64 -1.54
CA GLU A 210 -10.31 -16.19 -1.50
C GLU A 210 -10.52 -17.17 -0.34
N ALA A 211 -9.50 -17.97 -0.03
CA ALA A 211 -9.51 -18.89 1.10
C ALA A 211 -9.32 -18.19 2.46
N GLN A 212 -8.98 -16.89 2.46
CA GLN A 212 -8.63 -16.13 3.67
C GLN A 212 -7.50 -16.83 4.45
N ASP A 213 -6.45 -17.28 3.75
CA ASP A 213 -5.32 -17.96 4.36
C ASP A 213 -4.65 -17.08 5.42
N GLU A 214 -4.52 -17.61 6.64
CA GLU A 214 -4.08 -16.85 7.81
C GLU A 214 -2.67 -16.28 7.65
N LEU A 215 -1.75 -17.07 7.07
CA LEU A 215 -0.38 -16.64 6.87
C LEU A 215 -0.31 -15.56 5.81
N TYR A 216 -0.99 -15.76 4.68
CA TYR A 216 -1.08 -14.79 3.60
C TYR A 216 -1.65 -13.45 4.09
N LEU A 217 -2.77 -13.46 4.81
CA LEU A 217 -3.40 -12.25 5.35
C LEU A 217 -2.47 -11.47 6.28
N LEU A 218 -1.66 -12.18 7.05
CA LEU A 218 -0.72 -11.58 8.01
C LEU A 218 0.48 -10.90 7.32
N VAL A 219 0.89 -11.38 6.14
CA VAL A 219 2.15 -10.98 5.51
C VAL A 219 1.97 -10.13 4.24
N GLN A 220 0.83 -10.22 3.56
CA GLN A 220 0.62 -9.64 2.23
C GLN A 220 0.94 -8.14 2.15
N SER A 221 0.42 -7.34 3.08
CA SER A 221 0.60 -5.87 3.10
C SER A 221 2.04 -5.48 3.38
N LYS A 222 2.71 -6.26 4.24
CA LYS A 222 4.11 -6.04 4.64
C LYS A 222 5.05 -6.40 3.49
N LEU A 223 4.81 -7.51 2.80
CA LEU A 223 5.52 -7.90 1.58
C LEU A 223 5.36 -6.85 0.47
N ALA A 224 4.12 -6.42 0.20
CA ALA A 224 3.86 -5.39 -0.81
C ALA A 224 4.58 -4.07 -0.49
N THR A 225 4.56 -3.65 0.79
CA THR A 225 5.24 -2.44 1.25
C THR A 225 6.76 -2.55 1.07
N PHE A 226 7.38 -3.63 1.51
CA PHE A 226 8.84 -3.80 1.41
C PHE A 226 9.32 -3.92 -0.03
N VAL A 227 8.62 -4.67 -0.87
CA VAL A 227 8.96 -4.76 -2.29
C VAL A 227 8.78 -3.41 -2.98
N SER A 228 7.72 -2.67 -2.67
CA SER A 228 7.50 -1.32 -3.23
C SER A 228 8.60 -0.36 -2.81
N TYR A 229 8.96 -0.35 -1.52
CA TYR A 229 10.05 0.50 -1.02
C TYR A 229 11.38 0.18 -1.70
N TRP A 230 11.71 -1.12 -1.82
CA TRP A 230 12.89 -1.59 -2.54
C TRP A 230 12.87 -1.21 -4.03
N TYR A 231 11.72 -1.34 -4.69
CA TYR A 231 11.58 -1.08 -6.13
C TYR A 231 11.72 0.42 -6.47
N PHE A 232 11.13 1.30 -5.66
CA PHE A 232 11.12 2.74 -5.93
C PHE A 232 12.35 3.48 -5.42
N THR A 233 13.05 2.92 -4.43
CA THR A 233 14.17 3.61 -3.79
C THR A 233 15.49 3.05 -4.31
N ALA A 234 16.29 3.90 -4.94
CA ALA A 234 17.60 3.50 -5.44
C ALA A 234 18.57 3.24 -4.27
N GLY A 235 19.21 2.07 -4.26
CA GLY A 235 20.27 1.75 -3.29
C GLY A 235 19.79 1.40 -1.89
N VAL A 236 18.56 0.90 -1.74
CA VAL A 236 18.02 0.41 -0.46
C VAL A 236 18.93 -0.65 0.14
N THR A 237 19.29 -0.42 1.40
CA THR A 237 20.02 -1.38 2.22
C THR A 237 19.07 -2.18 3.11
N ARG A 238 19.55 -3.31 3.62
CA ARG A 238 18.80 -4.10 4.61
C ARG A 238 18.41 -3.28 5.85
N ALA A 239 19.29 -2.38 6.29
CA ALA A 239 19.05 -1.54 7.47
C ALA A 239 17.90 -0.53 7.24
N ASP A 240 17.74 -0.05 6.00
CA ASP A 240 16.64 0.87 5.66
C ASP A 240 15.27 0.15 5.76
N ILE A 241 15.21 -1.11 5.33
CA ILE A 241 14.00 -1.92 5.43
C ILE A 241 13.73 -2.33 6.87
N GLU A 242 14.76 -2.62 7.64
CA GLU A 242 14.63 -2.91 9.08
C GLU A 242 14.09 -1.71 9.86
N GLN A 243 14.54 -0.49 9.52
CA GLN A 243 13.99 0.73 10.10
C GLN A 243 12.54 0.96 9.68
N LEU A 244 12.21 0.78 8.41
CA LEU A 244 10.83 0.86 7.92
C LEU A 244 9.93 -0.16 8.64
N ASP A 245 10.40 -1.39 8.83
CA ASP A 245 9.67 -2.41 9.57
C ASP A 245 9.37 -1.95 11.00
N LYS A 246 10.40 -1.48 11.70
CA LYS A 246 10.26 -0.95 13.05
C LYS A 246 9.25 0.19 13.12
N ASP A 247 9.29 1.13 12.17
CA ASP A 247 8.35 2.25 12.14
C ASP A 247 6.91 1.78 11.92
N ILE A 248 6.69 0.75 11.09
CA ILE A 248 5.38 0.11 10.90
C ILE A 248 4.86 -0.51 12.20
N GLU A 249 5.70 -1.29 12.89
CA GLU A 249 5.31 -1.97 14.14
C GLU A 249 5.08 -0.99 15.31
N GLU A 250 5.80 0.14 15.33
CA GLU A 250 5.64 1.20 16.34
C GLU A 250 4.51 2.20 15.99
N GLY A 251 3.95 2.15 14.79
CA GLY A 251 2.90 3.07 14.32
C GLY A 251 3.41 4.48 14.01
N ASN A 252 4.68 4.61 13.61
CA ASN A 252 5.35 5.88 13.32
C ASN A 252 5.25 6.31 11.83
N VAL A 253 4.44 5.60 11.02
CA VAL A 253 4.30 5.79 9.56
C VAL A 253 3.06 6.59 9.21
#